data_AF-A0A1Q8S193-F1
#
_entry.id   AF-A0A1Q8S193-F1
#
_cell.length_a   1.000
_cell.length_b   1.000
_cell.length_c   1.000
_cell.angle_alpha   90.00
_cell.angle_beta   90.00
_cell.angle_gamma   90.00
#
_symmetry.space_group_name_H-M   'P 1'
#
loop_
_entity.id
_entity.type
_entity.pdbx_description
1 polymer ?
#
loop_
_entity_poly.entity_id
_entity_poly.type
_entity_poly.pdbx_seq_one_letter_code
_entity_poly.pdbx_strand_id
1 'polypeptide(L)' 'MEILDDEHEALLQSATDRNVYSLGSINYHNIVIAGLHLPRNCPAASVVAQMRMTFPNLGFGLLFGLGCGVPA' A
#
# COMPACT_ATOMS: atom_id res chain seq x y z
N MET A 1 -5.30 18.14 3.70
CA MET A 1 -5.44 17.10 4.74
C MET A 1 -4.45 16.03 4.38
N GLU A 2 -3.33 16.03 5.07
CA GLU A 2 -2.30 15.02 4.92
C GLU A 2 -2.69 13.85 5.82
N ILE A 3 -2.69 12.64 5.28
CA ILE A 3 -3.04 11.44 6.05
C ILE A 3 -1.87 11.07 6.96
N LEU A 4 -0.64 11.39 6.55
CA LEU A 4 0.59 11.15 7.30
C LEU A 4 0.94 12.40 8.09
N ASP A 5 1.46 12.21 9.30
CA ASP A 5 1.99 13.29 10.16
C ASP A 5 3.45 13.63 9.77
N ASP A 6 4.17 12.63 9.26
CA ASP A 6 5.55 12.72 8.79
C ASP A 6 5.74 11.78 7.58
N GLU A 7 6.38 12.28 6.52
CA GLU A 7 6.69 11.53 5.31
C GLU A 7 8.13 10.99 5.32
N HIS A 8 8.29 9.72 5.00
CA HIS A 8 9.58 9.02 5.02
C HIS A 8 10.12 8.85 3.61
N GLU A 9 11.45 8.85 3.45
CA GLU A 9 12.06 8.58 2.14
C GLU A 9 11.73 7.17 1.63
N ALA A 10 11.66 7.04 0.31
CA ALA A 10 11.40 5.77 -0.35
C ALA A 10 12.46 4.73 0.03
N LEU A 11 12.02 3.64 0.68
CA LEU A 11 12.90 2.52 1.02
C LEU A 11 13.32 1.76 -0.24
N LEU A 12 14.46 1.07 -0.16
CA LEU A 12 14.97 0.20 -1.22
C LEU A 12 13.92 -0.89 -1.55
N GLN A 13 13.26 -0.74 -2.69
CA GLN A 13 12.30 -1.71 -3.21
C GLN A 13 13.00 -2.78 -4.04
N SER A 14 12.50 -4.00 -3.98
CA SER A 14 12.96 -5.06 -4.88
C SER A 14 12.65 -4.68 -6.33
N ALA A 15 13.56 -4.95 -7.26
CA ALA A 15 13.34 -4.69 -8.69
C ALA A 15 12.12 -5.45 -9.28
N THR A 16 11.63 -6.46 -8.56
CA THR A 16 10.41 -7.22 -8.90
C THR A 16 9.14 -6.50 -8.43
N ASP A 17 9.25 -5.64 -7.42
CA ASP A 17 8.17 -4.79 -6.93
C ASP A 17 8.06 -3.54 -7.82
N ARG A 18 6.90 -3.36 -8.44
CA ARG A 18 6.60 -2.21 -9.30
C ARG A 18 5.53 -1.32 -8.68
N ASN A 19 5.21 -1.53 -7.41
CA ASN A 19 4.21 -0.75 -6.71
C ASN A 19 4.83 0.58 -6.26
N VAL A 20 4.01 1.63 -6.28
CA VAL A 20 4.41 2.93 -5.76
C VAL A 20 3.98 2.98 -4.30
N TYR A 21 4.95 3.10 -3.40
CA TYR A 21 4.71 3.23 -1.96
C TYR A 21 4.93 4.67 -1.51
N SER A 22 4.01 5.17 -0.70
CA SER A 22 4.19 6.32 0.17
C SER A 22 4.45 5.81 1.58
N LEU A 23 5.56 6.24 2.17
CA LEU A 23 5.97 5.85 3.51
C LEU A 23 5.79 7.03 4.44
N GLY A 24 5.33 6.77 5.64
CA GLY A 24 5.21 7.82 6.63
C GLY A 24 4.93 7.29 8.02
N SER A 25 4.56 8.21 8.91
CA SER A 25 4.10 7.85 10.24
C SER A 25 2.86 8.64 10.65
N ILE A 26 2.01 8.02 11.48
CA ILE A 26 0.89 8.66 12.15
C ILE A 26 1.00 8.31 13.63
N ASN A 27 1.09 9.31 14.50
CA ASN A 27 1.11 9.13 15.96
C ASN A 27 2.12 8.04 16.40
N TYR A 28 3.36 8.12 15.91
CA TYR A 28 4.45 7.15 16.16
C TYR A 28 4.30 5.76 15.53
N HIS A 29 3.23 5.49 14.79
CA HIS A 29 3.07 4.25 14.03
C HIS A 29 3.57 4.42 12.60
N ASN A 30 4.46 3.53 12.16
CA ASN A 30 4.94 3.51 10.78
C ASN A 30 3.85 2.96 9.85
N ILE A 31 3.58 3.67 8.77
CA ILE A 31 2.52 3.35 7.81
C ILE A 31 3.10 3.32 6.40
N VAL A 32 2.71 2.29 5.65
CA VAL A 32 3.02 2.14 4.23
C VAL A 32 1.73 2.17 3.45
N ILE A 33 1.61 3.10 2.51
CA ILE A 33 0.46 3.24 1.62
C ILE A 33 0.91 2.84 0.22
N ALA A 34 0.20 1.90 -0.41
CA ALA A 34 0.45 1.52 -1.79
C ALA A 34 -0.64 2.08 -2.70
N GLY A 35 -0.24 2.83 -3.72
CA GLY A 35 -1.14 3.31 -4.75
C GLY A 35 -1.27 2.31 -5.90
N LEU A 36 -2.49 1.89 -6.23
CA LEU A 36 -2.76 1.05 -7.40
C LEU A 36 -2.71 1.90 -8.69
N HIS A 37 -1.51 2.30 -9.11
CA HIS A 37 -1.33 3.24 -10.22
C HIS A 37 -1.51 2.64 -11.62
N LEU A 38 -1.80 1.34 -11.75
CA LEU A 38 -2.00 0.72 -13.06
C LEU A 38 -3.48 0.46 -13.37
N PRO A 39 -3.99 0.93 -14.54
CA PRO A 39 -5.33 0.61 -15.05
C PRO A 39 -5.46 -0.85 -15.50
N ARG A 40 -4.44 -1.66 -15.27
CA ARG A 40 -4.34 -3.03 -15.79
C ARG A 40 -4.29 -3.99 -14.62
N ASN A 41 -5.49 -4.41 -14.19
CA ASN A 41 -5.79 -5.66 -13.49
C ASN A 41 -4.69 -6.22 -12.57
N CYS A 42 -4.01 -5.37 -11.79
CA CYS A 42 -3.19 -5.83 -10.69
C CYS A 42 -4.17 -6.02 -9.54
N PRO A 43 -4.58 -7.25 -9.22
CA PRO A 43 -5.49 -7.45 -8.12
C PRO A 43 -4.82 -6.90 -6.86
N ALA A 44 -5.60 -6.27 -5.98
CA ALA A 44 -5.10 -5.80 -4.68
C ALA A 44 -4.31 -6.91 -3.94
N ALA A 45 -4.69 -8.18 -4.16
CA ALA A 45 -3.96 -9.35 -3.68
C ALA A 45 -2.48 -9.41 -4.12
N SER A 46 -2.15 -9.08 -5.37
CA SER A 46 -0.75 -9.08 -5.84
C SER A 46 0.06 -7.97 -5.16
N VAL A 47 -0.53 -6.78 -4.99
CA VAL A 47 0.14 -5.67 -4.31
C VAL A 47 0.36 -6.01 -2.85
N VAL A 48 -0.64 -6.56 -2.16
CA VAL A 48 -0.51 -7.01 -0.76
C VAL A 48 0.54 -8.12 -0.64
N ALA A 49 0.59 -9.07 -1.58
CA ALA A 49 1.60 -10.13 -1.57
C ALA A 49 3.02 -9.56 -1.72
N GLN A 50 3.22 -8.60 -2.62
CA GLN A 50 4.51 -7.92 -2.79
C GLN A 50 4.86 -7.06 -1.57
N MET A 51 3.90 -6.30 -1.02
CA MET A 51 4.08 -5.54 0.22
C MET A 51 4.52 -6.43 1.38
N ARG A 52 3.93 -7.62 1.54
CA ARG A 52 4.35 -8.55 2.59
C ARG A 52 5.77 -9.09 2.40
N MET A 53 6.24 -9.20 1.16
CA MET A 53 7.63 -9.58 0.87
C MET A 53 8.60 -8.42 1.13
N THR A 54 8.23 -7.21 0.73
CA THR A 54 9.06 -5.99 0.90
C THR A 54 9.10 -5.53 2.36
N PHE A 55 8.00 -5.67 3.10
CA PHE A 55 7.84 -5.25 4.48
C PHE A 55 7.49 -6.45 5.38
N PRO A 56 8.48 -7.22 5.86
CA PRO A 56 8.22 -8.43 6.67
C PRO A 56 7.56 -8.12 8.02
N ASN A 57 7.70 -6.88 8.52
CA ASN A 57 7.08 -6.41 9.75
C ASN A 57 5.67 -5.83 9.56
N LEU A 58 5.09 -5.95 8.35
CA LEU A 58 3.73 -5.49 8.08
C LEU A 58 2.72 -6.43 8.77
N GLY A 59 2.17 -6.00 9.91
CA GLY A 59 1.21 -6.78 10.70
C GLY A 59 -0.26 -6.54 10.36
N PHE A 60 -0.60 -5.33 9.90
CA PHE A 60 -1.97 -4.91 9.66
C PHE A 60 -2.08 -4.21 8.31
N GLY A 61 -3.18 -4.44 7.59
CA GLY A 61 -3.43 -3.84 6.29
C GLY A 61 -4.88 -3.41 6.16
N LEU A 62 -5.09 -2.21 5.62
CA LEU A 62 -6.40 -1.67 5.31
C LEU A 62 -6.49 -1.49 3.79
N LEU A 63 -7.45 -2.17 3.17
CA LEU A 63 -7.68 -2.10 1.73
C LEU A 63 -8.89 -1.23 1.44
N PHE A 64 -8.67 -0.13 0.73
CA PHE A 64 -9.75 0.71 0.22
C PHE A 64 -10.03 0.36 -1.24
N GLY A 65 -11.28 0.04 -1.55
CA GLY A 65 -11.74 -0.24 -2.90
C GLY A 65 -13.14 0.30 -3.12
N LEU A 66 -13.43 0.68 -4.36
CA LEU A 66 -14.79 0.98 -4.78
C LEU A 66 -15.52 -0.33 -5.02
N GLY A 67 -16.46 -0.67 -4.13
CA GLY A 67 -17.35 -1.82 -4.31
C GLY A 67 -18.50 -1.47 -5.25
N CYS A 68 -18.65 -2.22 -6.35
CA CYS A 68 -19.88 -2.19 -7.12
C CYS A 68 -20.83 -3.26 -6.55
N GLY A 69 -21.80 -2.85 -5.73
CA GLY A 69 -22.85 -3.74 -5.26
C GLY A 69 -23.87 -3.97 -6.38
N VAL A 70 -24.04 -5.22 -6.81
CA VAL A 70 -25.19 -5.63 -7.62
C VAL A 70 -26.36 -5.88 -6.65
N PRO A 71 -27.48 -5.14 -6.73
CA PRO A 71 -28.69 -5.52 -6.02
C PRO A 71 -29.29 -6.75 -6.69
N ALA A 72 -29.68 -7.74 -5.89
CA ALA A 72 -30.47 -8.90 -6.28
C ALA A 72 -31.85 -8.82 -5.60
#